data_AF-A0A971YAF4-F1
#
_entry.id   AF-A0A971YAF4-F1
#
_cell.length_a   1.000
_cell.length_b   1.000
_cell.length_c   1.000
_cell.angle_alpha   90.00
_cell.angle_beta   90.00
_cell.angle_gamma   90.00
#
_symmetry.space_group_name_H-M   'P 1'
#
loop_
_entity.id
_entity.type
_entity.pdbx_description
1 polymer ?
#
loop_
_entity_poly.entity_id
_entity_poly.type
_entity_poly.pdbx_seq_one_letter_code
_entity_poly.pdbx_strand_id
1 'polypeptide(L)'
;MPGYNLNVLGLELSFSADVSPERMHDTVSLIEERFSELKGQASHLSKERLLIYLALSLADDYLQDKDKLTELENTLHQLVSQIDSPEE
;
A
#
# COMPACT_ATOMS: atom_id res chain seq x y z
N MET A 1 -13.00 -17.04 -1.93
CA MET A 1 -12.71 -15.60 -1.82
C MET A 1 -14.01 -14.89 -1.47
N PRO A 2 -14.09 -14.21 -0.32
CA PRO A 2 -15.24 -13.37 0.00
C PRO A 2 -15.36 -12.23 -1.02
N GLY A 3 -16.60 -11.96 -1.44
CA GLY A 3 -16.93 -10.82 -2.31
C GLY A 3 -17.41 -9.66 -1.46
N TYR A 4 -16.89 -8.47 -1.75
CA TYR A 4 -17.20 -7.22 -1.07
C TYR A 4 -17.91 -6.27 -2.02
N ASN A 5 -19.00 -5.65 -1.55
CA ASN A 5 -19.61 -4.50 -2.23
C ASN A 5 -19.11 -3.24 -1.54
N LEU A 6 -18.30 -2.47 -2.25
CA LEU A 6 -17.60 -1.31 -1.72
C LEU A 6 -18.08 -0.06 -2.43
N ASN A 7 -18.18 1.04 -1.68
CA ASN A 7 -18.27 2.38 -2.27
C ASN A 7 -16.90 3.03 -2.08
N VAL A 8 -16.21 3.31 -3.18
CA VAL A 8 -14.86 3.89 -3.16
C VAL A 8 -14.89 5.14 -4.01
N LEU A 9 -14.63 6.31 -3.41
CA LEU A 9 -14.62 7.59 -4.12
C LEU A 9 -15.92 7.86 -4.90
N GLY A 10 -17.06 7.39 -4.38
CA GLY A 10 -18.39 7.53 -5.00
C GLY A 10 -18.69 6.53 -6.11
N LEU A 11 -17.90 5.46 -6.25
CA LEU A 11 -18.13 4.37 -7.19
C LEU A 11 -18.48 3.09 -6.43
N GLU A 12 -19.60 2.47 -6.81
CA GLU A 12 -19.96 1.14 -6.32
C GLU A 12 -19.19 0.07 -7.09
N LEU A 13 -18.48 -0.78 -6.35
CA LEU A 13 -17.59 -1.81 -6.89
C LEU A 13 -17.84 -3.14 -6.19
N SER A 14 -17.89 -4.21 -6.97
CA SER A 14 -17.82 -5.57 -6.44
C SER A 14 -16.37 -6.06 -6.52
N PHE A 15 -15.75 -6.34 -5.38
CA PHE A 15 -14.34 -6.71 -5.27
C PHE A 15 -14.18 -8.01 -4.49
N SER A 16 -13.43 -8.96 -5.04
CA SER A 16 -13.19 -10.27 -4.41
C SER A 16 -11.75 -10.34 -3.92
N ALA A 17 -11.55 -10.53 -2.63
CA ALA A 17 -10.22 -10.60 -2.02
C ALA A 17 -10.20 -11.54 -0.82
N ASP A 18 -9.07 -12.20 -0.60
CA ASP A 18 -8.87 -13.10 0.55
C ASP A 18 -8.27 -12.33 1.74
N VAL A 19 -9.02 -11.34 2.22
CA VAL A 19 -8.65 -10.50 3.37
C VAL A 19 -9.83 -10.38 4.32
N SER A 20 -9.58 -9.99 5.58
CA SER A 20 -10.66 -9.74 6.53
C SER A 20 -11.48 -8.50 6.11
N PRO A 21 -12.76 -8.42 6.52
CA PRO A 21 -13.59 -7.23 6.28
C PRO A 21 -12.99 -5.94 6.89
N GLU A 22 -12.36 -6.04 8.05
CA GLU A 22 -11.66 -4.92 8.71
C GLU A 22 -10.53 -4.39 7.82
N ARG A 23 -9.66 -5.29 7.34
CA ARG A 23 -8.56 -4.90 6.43
C ARG A 23 -9.10 -4.30 5.12
N MET A 24 -10.23 -4.79 4.63
CA MET A 24 -10.88 -4.20 3.46
C MET A 24 -11.38 -2.77 3.75
N HIS A 25 -11.98 -2.54 4.92
CA HIS A 25 -12.41 -1.20 5.35
C HIS A 25 -11.23 -0.23 5.49
N ASP A 26 -10.12 -0.68 6.09
CA ASP A 26 -8.89 0.11 6.20
C ASP A 26 -8.32 0.45 4.81
N THR A 27 -8.38 -0.50 3.88
CA THR A 27 -7.93 -0.29 2.49
C THR A 27 -8.75 0.80 1.80
N VAL A 28 -10.07 0.77 1.96
CA VAL A 28 -10.96 1.82 1.39
C VAL A 28 -10.66 3.17 2.04
N SER A 29 -10.55 3.21 3.37
CA SER A 29 -10.28 4.44 4.13
C SER A 29 -8.95 5.09 3.70
N LEU A 30 -7.90 4.27 3.51
CA LEU A 30 -6.61 4.74 3.03
C LEU A 30 -6.69 5.36 1.62
N ILE A 31 -7.45 4.72 0.71
CA ILE A 31 -7.66 5.26 -0.64
C ILE A 31 -8.36 6.62 -0.59
N GLU A 32 -9.39 6.77 0.25
CA GLU A 32 -10.14 8.02 0.37
C GLU A 32 -9.30 9.15 0.98
N GLU A 33 -8.53 8.84 2.02
CA GLU A 33 -7.60 9.77 2.64
C GLU A 33 -6.57 10.29 1.63
N ARG A 34 -5.85 9.37 0.96
CA ARG A 34 -4.81 9.73 -0.03
C ARG A 34 -5.37 10.51 -1.20
N PHE A 35 -6.56 10.15 -1.68
CA PHE A 35 -7.23 10.92 -2.73
C PHE A 35 -7.59 12.33 -2.26
N SER A 36 -8.05 12.48 -1.02
CA SER A 36 -8.38 13.79 -0.43
C SER A 36 -7.14 14.68 -0.30
N GLU A 37 -6.02 14.13 0.16
CA GLU A 37 -4.72 14.82 0.22
C GLU A 37 -4.28 15.29 -1.17
N LEU A 38 -4.29 14.40 -2.17
CA LEU A 38 -3.93 14.72 -3.55
C LEU A 38 -4.85 15.79 -4.15
N LYS A 39 -6.15 15.72 -3.90
CA LYS A 39 -7.12 16.71 -4.36
C LYS A 39 -6.89 18.08 -3.70
N GLY A 40 -6.47 18.12 -2.44
CA GLY A 40 -6.10 19.35 -1.73
C GLY A 40 -4.88 20.03 -2.34
N GLN A 41 -3.86 19.24 -2.71
CA GLN A 41 -2.62 19.73 -3.31
C GLN A 41 -2.76 20.10 -4.80
N ALA A 42 -3.60 19.38 -5.54
CA ALA A 42 -3.74 19.49 -6.98
C ALA A 42 -5.21 19.68 -7.41
N SER A 43 -5.87 20.66 -6.81
CA SER A 43 -7.30 20.96 -7.00
C SER A 43 -7.71 21.30 -8.44
N HIS A 44 -6.75 21.70 -9.28
CA HIS A 44 -6.96 22.00 -10.69
C HIS A 44 -7.01 20.76 -11.61
N LEU A 45 -6.68 19.57 -11.09
CA LEU A 45 -6.66 18.34 -11.87
C LEU A 45 -8.02 17.64 -11.90
N SER A 46 -8.29 16.92 -12.99
CA SER A 46 -9.46 16.07 -13.10
C SER A 46 -9.36 14.86 -12.16
N LYS A 47 -10.52 14.30 -11.77
CA LYS A 47 -10.58 13.08 -10.95
C LYS A 47 -9.77 11.93 -11.57
N GLU A 48 -9.85 11.75 -12.88
CA GLU A 48 -9.10 10.71 -13.59
C GLU A 48 -7.58 10.91 -13.45
N ARG A 49 -7.07 12.13 -13.61
CA ARG A 49 -5.64 12.41 -13.42
C ARG A 49 -5.22 12.17 -11.98
N LEU A 50 -6.03 12.60 -11.01
CA LEU A 50 -5.77 12.35 -9.59
C LEU A 50 -5.72 10.84 -9.27
N LEU A 51 -6.60 10.03 -9.89
CA LEU A 51 -6.58 8.58 -9.74
C LEU A 51 -5.30 7.95 -10.33
N ILE A 52 -4.81 8.45 -11.46
CA ILE A 52 -3.52 8.01 -12.03
C ILE A 52 -2.36 8.39 -11.10
N TYR A 53 -2.34 9.59 -10.55
CA TYR A 53 -1.34 9.99 -9.55
C TYR A 53 -1.40 9.11 -8.31
N LEU A 54 -2.60 8.82 -7.80
CA LEU A 54 -2.80 7.92 -6.67
C LEU A 54 -2.24 6.52 -6.97
N ALA A 55 -2.56 5.95 -8.14
CA ALA A 55 -2.05 4.65 -8.56
C ALA A 55 -0.52 4.63 -8.66
N LEU A 56 0.08 5.70 -9.20
CA LEU A 56 1.54 5.84 -9.26
C LEU A 56 2.15 5.90 -7.86
N SER A 57 1.60 6.71 -6.95
CA SER A 57 2.10 6.79 -5.57
C SER A 57 2.00 5.46 -4.83
N LEU A 58 0.88 4.74 -4.97
CA LEU A 58 0.71 3.43 -4.32
C LEU A 58 1.66 2.37 -4.88
N ALA A 59 1.96 2.44 -6.19
CA ALA A 59 2.93 1.55 -6.81
C ALA A 59 4.36 1.85 -6.34
N ASP A 60 4.72 3.13 -6.20
CA ASP A 60 6.02 3.56 -5.68
C ASP A 60 6.19 3.15 -4.21
N ASP A 61 5.19 3.42 -3.37
CA ASP A 61 5.16 3.01 -1.96
C ASP A 61 5.34 1.48 -1.83
N TYR A 62 4.65 0.70 -2.67
CA TYR A 62 4.79 -0.76 -2.68
C TYR A 62 6.20 -1.22 -3.06
N LEU A 63 6.84 -0.58 -4.05
CA LEU A 63 8.22 -0.89 -4.41
C LEU A 63 9.18 -0.52 -3.29
N GLN A 64 9.00 0.67 -2.70
CA GLN A 64 9.84 1.14 -1.60
C GLN A 64 9.76 0.22 -0.37
N ASP A 65 8.57 -0.25 -0.01
CA ASP A 65 8.39 -1.15 1.12
C ASP A 65 8.98 -2.55 0.85
N LYS A 66 8.93 -3.02 -0.40
CA LYS A 66 9.60 -4.25 -0.80
C LYS A 66 11.12 -4.14 -0.70
N ASP A 67 11.69 -3.00 -1.07
CA ASP A 67 13.12 -2.75 -0.96
C ASP A 67 13.56 -2.70 0.51
N LYS A 68 12.81 -1.99 1.37
CA LYS A 68 13.05 -1.97 2.83
C LYS A 68 13.00 -3.36 3.45
N LEU A 69 12.04 -4.19 3.04
CA LEU A 69 11.92 -5.56 3.53
C LEU A 69 13.14 -6.39 3.13
N THR A 70 13.61 -6.25 1.89
CA THR A 70 14.81 -6.92 1.39
C THR A 70 16.07 -6.46 2.15
N GLU A 71 16.20 -5.16 2.43
CA GLU A 71 17.30 -4.62 3.22
C GLU A 71 17.29 -5.14 4.67
N LEU A 72 16.11 -5.26 5.28
CA LEU A 72 15.95 -5.79 6.62
C LEU A 72 16.32 -7.29 6.69
N GLU A 73 15.88 -8.08 5.70
CA GLU A 73 16.26 -9.50 5.57
C GLU A 73 17.77 -9.67 5.43
N ASN A 74 18.42 -8.86 4.58
CA ASN A 74 19.88 -8.86 4.43
C ASN A 74 20.59 -8.50 5.74
N THR A 75 20.10 -7.48 6.45
CA THR A 75 20.65 -7.07 7.74
C THR A 75 20.53 -8.18 8.79
N LEU A 76 19.36 -8.84 8.86
CA LEU A 76 19.14 -9.98 9.74
C LEU A 76 20.08 -11.14 9.40
N HIS A 77 20.24 -11.46 8.12
CA HIS A 77 21.19 -12.49 7.68
C HIS A 77 22.63 -12.18 8.09
N GLN A 78 23.07 -10.92 7.96
CA GLN A 78 24.39 -10.49 8.41
C GLN A 78 24.56 -10.67 9.92
N LEU A 79 23.59 -10.22 10.72
CA LEU A 79 23.63 -10.36 12.18
C LEU A 79 23.67 -11.83 12.60
N VAL A 80 22.86 -12.69 12.00
CA VAL A 80 22.87 -14.14 12.28
C VAL A 80 24.23 -14.74 11.92
N SER A 81 24.80 -14.39 10.77
CA SER A 81 26.13 -14.90 10.37
C SER A 81 27.27 -14.48 11.31
N GLN A 82 27.15 -13.33 11.96
CA GLN A 82 28.11 -12.87 12.98
C GLN A 82 27.95 -13.62 14.31
N ILE A 83 26.74 -14.06 14.65
CA ILE A 83 26.48 -14.88 15.85
C ILE A 83 26.96 -16.32 15.65
N ASP A 84 26.75 -16.89 14.45
CA ASP A 84 27.16 -18.26 14.09
C ASP A 84 28.67 -18.40 13.80
N SER A 85 29.40 -17.29 13.74
CA SER A 85 30.86 -17.25 13.65
C SER A 85 31.44 -16.85 15.01
N PRO A 86 31.48 -17.73 16.03
CA PRO A 86 32.18 -17.42 17.26
C PRO A 86 33.65 -17.17 16.90
N GLU A 87 34.14 -15.97 17.25
CA GLU A 87 35.56 -15.62 17.17
C GLU A 87 36.41 -16.75 17.80
N GLU A 88 37.34 -17.32 17.03
CA GLU A 88 38.47 -18.11 17.56
C GLU A 88 39.45 -17.20 18.30
#